data_AF-A0A2A2V0S9-F1
#
_entry.id   AF-A0A2A2V0S9-F1
#
_cell.length_a   1.000
_cell.length_b   1.000
_cell.length_c   1.000
_cell.angle_alpha   90.00
_cell.angle_beta   90.00
_cell.angle_gamma   90.00
#
_symmetry.space_group_name_H-M   'P 1'
#
loop_
_entity.id
_entity.type
_entity.pdbx_description
1 polymer ?
#
loop_
_entity_poly.entity_id
_entity_poly.type
_entity_poly.pdbx_seq_one_letter_code
_entity_poly.pdbx_strand_id
1 'polypeptide(L)'
;MASVALGAKIDTQFISRAVLTTLIDDREPTNVLKDVIATTQFSDKLYFFTEVHALKDQVVSHLWFHQDELMAEVELPIQAARYRTYSSKNVMPSQTGDWRVEVVTQSGQLLAQKTFRIVDNSQQ
;
A
#
# COMPACT_ATOMS: atom_id res chain seq x y z
N MET A 1 -14.38 8.25 13.57
CA MET A 1 -14.34 7.52 12.30
C MET A 1 -13.16 6.56 12.39
N ALA A 2 -13.43 5.25 12.37
CA ALA A 2 -12.40 4.25 12.60
C ALA A 2 -11.35 4.28 11.48
N SER A 3 -10.08 4.35 11.85
CA SER A 3 -8.97 4.05 10.95
C SER A 3 -9.13 2.63 10.42
N VAL A 4 -9.19 2.46 9.10
CA VAL A 4 -9.24 1.12 8.49
C VAL A 4 -7.86 0.82 7.92
N ALA A 5 -7.09 0.08 8.70
CA ALA A 5 -5.74 -0.35 8.39
C ALA A 5 -5.67 -1.86 8.67
N LEU A 6 -6.12 -2.67 7.71
CA LEU A 6 -6.11 -4.12 7.87
C LEU A 6 -4.65 -4.59 7.93
N GLY A 7 -4.13 -4.81 9.13
CA GLY A 7 -2.72 -5.20 9.36
C GLY A 7 -1.69 -4.14 8.94
N ALA A 8 -2.07 -2.86 8.91
CA ALA A 8 -1.15 -1.75 8.70
C ALA A 8 -1.01 -0.91 9.99
N LYS A 9 0.21 -0.47 10.28
CA LYS A 9 0.47 0.54 11.31
C LYS A 9 0.28 1.90 10.66
N ILE A 10 -0.52 2.79 11.25
CA ILE A 10 -0.76 4.11 10.69
C ILE A 10 -0.70 5.21 11.75
N ASP A 11 -0.19 6.37 11.34
CA ASP A 11 -0.37 7.64 12.04
C ASP A 11 -1.73 8.22 11.66
N THR A 12 -2.67 8.13 12.59
CA THR A 12 -4.06 8.54 12.39
C THR A 12 -4.25 10.06 12.29
N GLN A 13 -3.21 10.86 12.54
CA GLN A 13 -3.21 12.30 12.30
C GLN A 13 -3.17 12.65 10.80
N PHE A 14 -2.63 11.75 9.98
CA PHE A 14 -2.41 12.00 8.55
C PHE A 14 -3.05 10.96 7.65
N ILE A 15 -3.25 9.73 8.12
CA ILE A 15 -3.77 8.62 7.33
C ILE A 15 -5.05 8.08 7.98
N SER A 16 -6.14 7.99 7.21
CA SER A 16 -7.39 7.37 7.67
C SER A 16 -7.53 5.92 7.17
N ARG A 17 -6.94 5.61 6.01
CA ARG A 17 -6.92 4.27 5.41
C ARG A 17 -5.59 4.01 4.73
N ALA A 18 -5.06 2.81 4.91
CA ALA A 18 -3.88 2.30 4.20
C ALA A 18 -4.08 0.80 3.96
N VAL A 19 -4.45 0.42 2.74
CA VAL A 19 -4.86 -0.96 2.43
C VAL A 19 -4.23 -1.45 1.14
N LEU A 20 -3.85 -2.73 1.15
CA LEU A 20 -3.41 -3.46 -0.03
C LEU A 20 -4.62 -4.12 -0.69
N THR A 21 -4.70 -4.07 -2.01
CA THR A 21 -5.91 -4.44 -2.74
C THR A 21 -5.56 -4.92 -4.14
N THR A 22 -6.43 -5.71 -4.77
CA THR A 22 -6.19 -6.21 -6.14
C THR A 22 -6.69 -5.27 -7.22
N LEU A 23 -7.60 -4.35 -6.88
CA LEU A 23 -8.20 -3.42 -7.81
C LEU A 23 -8.59 -2.10 -7.13
N ILE A 24 -8.53 -1.01 -7.89
CA ILE A 24 -9.16 0.27 -7.57
C ILE A 24 -10.31 0.48 -8.56
N ASP A 25 -11.52 0.65 -8.04
CA ASP A 25 -12.72 0.96 -8.83
C ASP A 25 -13.39 2.21 -8.26
N ASP A 26 -13.78 3.14 -9.12
CA ASP A 26 -14.31 4.47 -8.74
C ASP A 26 -13.52 5.17 -7.60
N ARG A 27 -12.18 5.11 -7.67
CA ARG A 27 -11.25 5.67 -6.66
C ARG A 27 -11.40 5.07 -5.25
N GLU A 28 -11.94 3.87 -5.15
CA GLU A 28 -12.04 3.09 -3.92
C GLU A 28 -11.36 1.72 -4.08
N PRO A 29 -10.72 1.20 -3.02
CA PRO A 29 -10.11 -0.12 -3.06
C PRO A 29 -11.17 -1.21 -3.02
N THR A 30 -11.03 -2.22 -3.87
CA THR A 30 -11.87 -3.42 -3.88
C THR A 30 -11.02 -4.68 -3.71
N ASN A 31 -11.58 -5.68 -3.04
CA ASN A 31 -10.87 -6.91 -2.63
C ASN A 31 -9.65 -6.62 -1.76
N VAL A 32 -9.88 -5.94 -0.63
CA VAL A 32 -8.82 -5.65 0.35
C VAL A 32 -8.19 -6.95 0.85
N LEU A 33 -6.86 -7.03 0.74
CA LEU A 33 -6.08 -8.20 1.05
C LEU A 33 -5.61 -8.21 2.51
N LYS A 34 -5.49 -9.42 3.07
CA LYS A 34 -4.90 -9.68 4.38
C LYS A 34 -3.37 -9.77 4.28
N ASP A 35 -2.74 -10.27 5.33
CA ASP A 35 -1.29 -10.30 5.47
C ASP A 35 -0.63 -11.45 4.71
N VAL A 36 -1.36 -12.54 4.43
CA VAL A 36 -0.87 -13.68 3.65
C VAL A 36 -1.67 -13.76 2.37
N ILE A 37 -0.97 -13.69 1.23
CA ILE A 37 -1.56 -13.57 -0.09
C ILE A 37 -1.03 -14.71 -0.94
N ALA A 38 -1.94 -15.53 -1.46
CA ALA A 38 -1.57 -16.56 -2.43
C ALA A 38 -1.37 -15.93 -3.81
N THR A 39 -0.42 -16.43 -4.59
CA THR A 39 -0.21 -16.05 -6.00
C THR A 39 -1.45 -16.18 -6.87
N THR A 40 -2.44 -16.98 -6.47
CA THR A 40 -3.73 -17.14 -7.16
C THR A 40 -4.75 -16.04 -6.85
N GLN A 41 -4.53 -15.19 -5.84
CA GLN A 41 -5.47 -14.14 -5.42
C GLN A 41 -5.39 -12.87 -6.27
N PHE A 42 -4.32 -12.70 -7.04
CA PHE A 42 -4.08 -11.57 -7.91
C PHE A 42 -3.41 -12.05 -9.20
N SER A 43 -3.44 -11.27 -10.27
CA SER A 43 -2.76 -11.64 -11.52
C SER A 43 -1.25 -11.41 -11.39
N ASP A 44 -0.85 -10.16 -11.50
CA ASP A 44 0.53 -9.70 -11.64
C ASP A 44 0.72 -8.35 -10.97
N LYS A 45 -0.35 -7.74 -10.45
CA LYS A 45 -0.34 -6.36 -9.95
C LYS A 45 -1.10 -6.24 -8.65
N LEU A 46 -0.50 -5.53 -7.71
CA LEU A 46 -1.12 -5.12 -6.47
C LEU A 46 -1.19 -3.60 -6.41
N TYR A 47 -2.21 -3.10 -5.71
CA TYR A 47 -2.40 -1.68 -5.46
C TYR A 47 -2.31 -1.43 -3.96
N PHE A 48 -1.63 -0.35 -3.60
CA PHE A 48 -1.64 0.17 -2.24
C PHE A 48 -2.39 1.49 -2.23
N PHE A 49 -3.58 1.46 -1.65
CA PHE A 49 -4.48 2.60 -1.53
C PHE A 49 -4.23 3.31 -0.20
N THR A 50 -4.17 4.63 -0.26
CA THR A 50 -4.06 5.49 0.91
C THR A 50 -5.06 6.63 0.85
N GLU A 51 -5.67 6.88 2.01
CA GLU A 51 -6.49 8.07 2.22
C GLU A 51 -5.79 8.98 3.22
N VAL A 52 -5.33 10.11 2.70
CA VAL A 52 -4.47 11.09 3.35
C VAL A 52 -5.28 12.31 3.77
N HIS A 53 -4.91 12.93 4.88
CA HIS A 53 -5.44 14.20 5.33
C HIS A 53 -4.35 15.07 5.96
N ALA A 54 -4.63 16.36 6.15
CA ALA A 54 -3.73 17.35 6.75
C ALA A 54 -2.38 17.58 6.03
N LEU A 55 -2.21 17.03 4.82
CA LEU A 55 -0.99 17.14 4.01
C LEU A 55 -1.23 17.81 2.65
N LYS A 56 -2.23 18.71 2.56
CA LYS A 56 -2.49 19.44 1.31
C LYS A 56 -1.23 20.20 0.85
N ASP A 57 -0.98 20.17 -0.44
CA ASP A 57 0.14 20.82 -1.13
C ASP A 57 1.53 20.26 -0.74
N GLN A 58 1.54 19.07 -0.11
CA GLN A 58 2.74 18.27 0.15
C GLN A 58 2.79 17.02 -0.74
N VAL A 59 3.91 16.32 -0.73
CA VAL A 59 4.11 15.05 -1.42
C VAL A 59 4.36 13.95 -0.38
N VAL A 60 3.69 12.81 -0.57
CA VAL A 60 4.02 11.56 0.12
C VAL A 60 4.54 10.55 -0.90
N SER A 61 5.43 9.66 -0.48
CA SER A 61 5.92 8.55 -1.31
C SER A 61 5.35 7.23 -0.82
N HIS A 62 4.96 6.36 -1.74
CA HIS A 62 4.84 4.93 -1.47
C HIS A 62 6.16 4.24 -1.77
N LEU A 63 6.77 3.62 -0.76
CA LEU A 63 7.99 2.84 -0.88
C LEU A 63 7.65 1.35 -0.82
N TRP A 64 7.90 0.63 -1.90
CA TRP A 64 7.65 -0.81 -1.99
C TRP A 64 8.93 -1.59 -1.76
N PHE A 65 8.92 -2.47 -0.77
CA PHE A 65 10.04 -3.34 -0.42
C PHE A 65 9.69 -4.80 -0.63
N HIS A 66 10.62 -5.58 -1.17
CA HIS A 66 10.58 -7.04 -1.25
C HIS A 66 11.85 -7.57 -0.60
N GLN A 67 11.73 -8.45 0.41
CA GLN A 67 12.89 -8.97 1.16
C GLN A 67 13.83 -7.86 1.66
N ASP A 68 13.24 -6.77 2.18
CA ASP A 68 13.93 -5.55 2.64
C ASP A 68 14.70 -4.75 1.56
N GLU A 69 14.63 -5.15 0.29
CA GLU A 69 15.16 -4.39 -0.84
C GLU A 69 14.09 -3.42 -1.39
N LEU A 70 14.46 -2.15 -1.61
CA LEU A 70 13.56 -1.16 -2.19
C LEU A 70 13.35 -1.44 -3.68
N MET A 71 12.12 -1.79 -4.04
CA MET A 71 11.72 -2.19 -5.39
C MET A 71 11.08 -1.08 -6.22
N ALA A 72 10.52 -0.07 -5.55
CA ALA A 72 9.95 1.11 -6.18
C ALA A 72 9.70 2.20 -5.14
N GLU A 73 9.92 3.45 -5.56
CA GLU A 73 9.44 4.64 -4.88
C GLU A 73 8.47 5.36 -5.84
N VAL A 74 7.29 5.74 -5.33
CA VAL A 74 6.26 6.42 -6.12
C VAL A 74 5.80 7.66 -5.36
N GLU A 75 6.17 8.83 -5.88
CA GLU A 75 5.72 10.13 -5.37
C GLU A 75 4.25 10.40 -5.71
N LEU A 76 3.49 10.86 -4.72
CA LEU A 76 2.04 11.11 -4.80
C LEU A 76 1.74 12.52 -4.26
N PRO A 77 1.60 13.52 -5.14
CA PRO A 77 1.23 14.88 -4.75
C PRO A 77 -0.19 14.94 -4.16
N ILE A 78 -0.34 15.57 -2.99
CA ILE A 78 -1.61 15.68 -2.27
C ILE A 78 -2.27 17.03 -2.58
N GLN A 79 -3.36 17.01 -3.34
CA GLN A 79 -3.97 18.23 -3.90
C GLN A 79 -5.19 18.74 -3.11
N ALA A 80 -5.61 18.04 -2.06
CA ALA A 80 -6.76 18.43 -1.24
C ALA A 80 -6.56 18.07 0.24
N ALA A 81 -7.33 18.72 1.12
CA ALA A 81 -7.26 18.52 2.58
C ALA A 81 -7.59 17.08 3.02
N ARG A 82 -8.42 16.38 2.22
CA ARG A 82 -8.66 14.94 2.26
C ARG A 82 -8.44 14.44 0.84
N TYR A 83 -7.54 13.49 0.66
CA TYR A 83 -7.13 13.04 -0.66
C TYR A 83 -6.99 11.52 -0.66
N ARG A 84 -7.54 10.88 -1.70
CA ARG A 84 -7.36 9.45 -1.94
C ARG A 84 -6.38 9.30 -3.08
N THR A 85 -5.38 8.47 -2.86
CA THR A 85 -4.36 8.16 -3.85
C THR A 85 -3.97 6.71 -3.74
N TYR A 86 -3.23 6.23 -4.74
CA TYR A 86 -2.70 4.88 -4.73
C TYR A 86 -1.46 4.81 -5.61
N SER A 87 -0.63 3.82 -5.32
CA SER A 87 0.40 3.35 -6.25
C SER A 87 0.11 1.89 -6.59
N SER A 88 0.69 1.40 -7.68
CA SER A 88 0.63 -0.02 -8.03
C SER A 88 2.02 -0.60 -8.20
N LYS A 89 2.18 -1.89 -7.91
CA LYS A 89 3.41 -2.63 -8.16
C LYS A 89 3.08 -3.91 -8.93
N ASN A 90 3.76 -4.09 -10.06
CA ASN A 90 3.79 -5.39 -10.71
C ASN A 90 4.67 -6.33 -9.88
N VAL A 91 4.13 -7.49 -9.54
CA VAL A 91 4.75 -8.57 -8.77
C VAL A 91 4.89 -9.77 -9.68
N MET A 92 6.14 -10.17 -9.93
CA MET A 92 6.44 -11.35 -10.73
C MET A 92 6.19 -12.63 -9.91
N PRO A 93 5.89 -13.77 -10.55
CA PRO A 93 5.69 -15.05 -9.85
C PRO A 93 6.87 -15.47 -8.97
N SER A 94 8.11 -15.06 -9.32
CA SER A 94 9.32 -15.33 -8.53
C SER A 94 9.44 -14.47 -7.27
N GLN A 95 8.68 -13.38 -7.14
CA GLN A 95 8.78 -12.44 -6.02
C GLN A 95 7.87 -12.83 -4.85
N THR A 96 7.97 -14.09 -4.45
CA THR A 96 7.34 -14.60 -3.23
C THR A 96 8.13 -14.19 -1.98
N GLY A 97 7.54 -14.36 -0.81
CA GLY A 97 8.12 -14.00 0.48
C GLY A 97 7.64 -12.65 0.99
N ASP A 98 8.47 -11.99 1.79
CA ASP A 98 8.04 -10.85 2.60
C ASP A 98 8.07 -9.55 1.80
N TRP A 99 7.01 -8.78 1.97
CA TRP A 99 6.81 -7.49 1.34
C TRP A 99 6.41 -6.43 2.38
N ARG A 100 6.78 -5.19 2.10
CA ARG A 100 6.38 -4.03 2.89
C ARG A 100 6.07 -2.87 1.97
N VAL A 101 5.02 -2.11 2.27
CA VAL A 101 4.79 -0.79 1.68
C VAL A 101 4.79 0.24 2.79
N GLU A 102 5.57 1.30 2.61
CA GLU A 102 5.61 2.43 3.52
C GLU A 102 5.04 3.67 2.83
N VAL A 103 4.36 4.51 3.62
CA VAL A 103 3.96 5.86 3.24
C VAL A 103 4.85 6.81 4.01
N VAL A 104 5.64 7.59 3.30
CA VAL A 104 6.56 8.55 3.92
C VAL A 104 6.34 9.96 3.37
N THR A 105 6.62 10.98 4.19
CA THR A 105 6.76 12.36 3.70
C THR A 105 8.10 12.54 2.97
N GLN A 106 8.27 13.67 2.28
CA GLN A 106 9.58 14.06 1.71
C GLN A 106 10.70 14.20 2.75
N SER A 107 10.38 14.47 4.02
CA SER A 107 11.35 14.50 5.11
C SER A 107 11.70 13.12 5.67
N GLY A 108 11.12 12.04 5.12
CA GLY A 108 11.31 10.68 5.58
C GLY A 108 10.47 10.29 6.81
N GLN A 109 9.48 11.10 7.19
CA GLN A 109 8.57 10.73 8.28
C GLN A 109 7.66 9.58 7.84
N LEU A 110 7.70 8.46 8.55
CA LEU A 110 6.80 7.33 8.33
C LEU A 110 5.38 7.66 8.81
N LEU A 111 4.41 7.61 7.89
CA LEU A 111 2.99 7.87 8.15
C LEU A 111 2.16 6.59 8.21
N ALA A 112 2.53 5.59 7.41
CA ALA A 112 1.87 4.28 7.42
C ALA A 112 2.81 3.20 6.92
N GLN A 113 2.58 1.98 7.39
CA GLN A 113 3.33 0.80 6.98
C GLN A 113 2.41 -0.41 6.90
N LYS A 114 2.41 -1.10 5.76
CA LYS A 114 1.73 -2.39 5.56
C LYS A 114 2.78 -3.46 5.30
N THR A 115 2.79 -4.53 6.08
CA THR A 115 3.57 -5.73 5.81
C THR A 115 2.66 -6.86 5.37
N PHE A 116 3.13 -7.67 4.42
CA PHE A 116 2.42 -8.85 3.94
C PHE A 116 3.43 -9.86 3.37
N ARG A 117 2.98 -11.09 3.15
CA ARG A 117 3.76 -12.17 2.59
C ARG A 117 3.03 -12.79 1.41
N ILE A 118 3.73 -12.88 0.28
CA ILE A 118 3.24 -13.60 -0.89
C ILE A 118 3.72 -15.04 -0.80
N VAL A 119 2.81 -15.99 -0.88
CA VAL A 119 3.12 -17.42 -0.87
C VAL A 119 2.70 -18.04 -2.20
N ASP A 120 3.54 -18.92 -2.73
CA ASP A 120 3.13 -19.74 -3.85
C ASP A 120 2.24 -20.87 -3.31
N ASN A 121 1.02 -20.94 -3.82
CA ASN A 121 0.07 -21.98 -3.46
C ASN A 121 -0.13 -22.98 -4.63
N SER A 122 0.89 -23.15 -5.47
CA SER A 122 0.96 -24.08 -6.61
C SER A 122 0.85 -25.58 -6.24
N GLN A 123 0.38 -25.91 -5.04
CA GLN A 123 0.15 -27.28 -4.59
C GLN A 123 -1.20 -27.36 -3.87
N GLN A 124 -2.25 -27.65 -4.63
CA GLN A 124 -3.34 -28.48 -4.16
C GLN A 124 -3.80 -29.42 -5.27
#